data_AF-A0A1V2Z8Q2-F1
#
_entry.id   AF-A0A1V2Z8Q2-F1
#
_cell.length_a   1.000
_cell.length_b   1.000
_cell.length_c   1.000
_cell.angle_alpha   90.00
_cell.angle_beta   90.00
_cell.angle_gamma   90.00
#
_symmetry.space_group_name_H-M   'P 1'
#
loop_
_entity.id
_entity.type
_entity.pdbx_description
1 polymer ?
#
loop_
_entity_poly.entity_id
_entity_poly.type
_entity_poly.pdbx_seq_one_letter_code
_entity_poly.pdbx_strand_id
1 'polypeptide(L)'
;AARSLHEVPEEQRTLGQLRADVATALLLDGEIVARPDGSPATAIPRGIRPRVSVTVPVMTLLGRSDEAGVLDGYGPIDPTTARRLAADAPSFTRILTHPETSAVLSVGRTTYRVPADLHRALATRDVTCRFPGCTRSATDSDIDHSTEWQRQGRTDADNLAHLCRHHHR
;
A
#
# COMPACT_ATOMS: atom_id res chain seq x y z
N ALA A 1 11.06 -30.82 -15.66
CA ALA A 1 11.16 -29.41 -15.21
C ALA A 1 12.62 -28.95 -15.27
N ALA A 2 13.32 -28.61 -14.18
CA ALA A 2 14.62 -27.93 -14.25
C ALA A 2 15.73 -28.63 -15.08
N ARG A 3 15.86 -29.97 -15.03
CA ARG A 3 16.80 -30.70 -15.94
C ARG A 3 16.40 -30.57 -17.40
N SER A 4 15.12 -30.77 -17.71
CA SER A 4 14.54 -30.63 -19.05
C SER A 4 14.70 -29.22 -19.64
N LEU A 5 14.76 -28.19 -18.79
CA LEU A 5 15.08 -26.81 -19.21
C LEU A 5 16.58 -26.62 -19.48
N HIS A 6 17.43 -27.25 -18.67
CA HIS A 6 18.89 -27.17 -18.81
C HIS A 6 19.42 -27.90 -20.07
N GLU A 7 18.62 -28.78 -20.66
CA GLU A 7 18.91 -29.50 -21.90
C GLU A 7 18.56 -28.68 -23.17
N VAL A 8 18.03 -27.46 -23.02
CA VAL A 8 17.66 -26.58 -24.14
C VAL A 8 18.92 -25.88 -24.72
N PRO A 9 19.15 -25.88 -26.05
CA PRO A 9 20.41 -25.40 -26.65
C PRO A 9 20.80 -23.93 -26.37
N GLU A 10 19.85 -23.08 -26.04
CA GLU A 10 20.06 -21.65 -25.76
C GLU A 10 20.02 -21.31 -24.25
N GLU A 11 19.91 -22.31 -23.38
CA GLU A 11 19.78 -22.09 -21.93
C GLU A 11 21.13 -21.77 -21.29
N GLN A 12 21.33 -20.49 -20.96
CA GLN A 12 22.58 -19.99 -20.36
C GLN A 12 22.58 -20.08 -18.82
N ARG A 13 21.45 -20.38 -18.18
CA ARG A 13 21.37 -20.52 -16.71
C ARG A 13 21.89 -21.88 -16.25
N THR A 14 22.61 -21.86 -15.14
CA THR A 14 23.05 -23.09 -14.45
C THR A 14 21.85 -23.91 -13.96
N LEU A 15 22.03 -25.22 -13.83
CA LEU A 15 21.02 -26.11 -13.23
C LEU A 15 20.61 -25.68 -11.80
N GLY A 16 21.48 -24.96 -11.07
CA GLY A 16 21.15 -24.36 -9.78
C GLY A 16 20.14 -23.20 -9.90
N GLN A 17 20.39 -22.26 -10.81
CA GLN A 17 19.46 -21.16 -11.12
C GLN A 17 18.11 -21.69 -11.63
N LEU A 18 18.13 -22.65 -12.55
CA LEU A 18 16.90 -23.26 -13.09
C LEU A 18 16.08 -24.00 -12.02
N ARG A 19 16.73 -24.58 -11.01
CA ARG A 19 16.03 -25.17 -9.85
C ARG A 19 15.41 -24.10 -8.95
N ALA A 20 16.10 -22.98 -8.75
CA ALA A 20 15.56 -21.84 -7.99
C ALA A 20 14.37 -21.17 -8.70
N ASP A 21 14.47 -20.96 -10.02
CA ASP A 21 13.40 -20.41 -10.85
C ASP A 21 12.15 -21.31 -10.82
N VAL A 22 12.33 -22.61 -11.03
CA VAL A 22 11.22 -23.60 -10.96
C VAL A 22 10.62 -23.70 -9.56
N ALA A 23 11.44 -23.67 -8.50
CA ALA A 23 10.93 -23.65 -7.13
C ALA A 23 10.14 -22.37 -6.82
N THR A 24 10.62 -21.21 -7.28
CA THR A 24 9.94 -19.91 -7.12
C THR A 24 8.60 -19.91 -7.85
N ALA A 25 8.56 -20.37 -9.11
CA ALA A 25 7.30 -20.49 -9.86
C ALA A 25 6.30 -21.43 -9.16
N LEU A 26 6.75 -22.59 -8.68
CA LEU A 26 5.89 -23.52 -7.94
C LEU A 26 5.43 -23.00 -6.57
N LEU A 27 6.15 -22.06 -5.95
CA LEU A 27 5.80 -21.47 -4.66
C LEU A 27 4.89 -20.25 -4.78
N LEU A 28 5.09 -19.42 -5.81
CA LEU A 28 4.25 -18.24 -6.07
C LEU A 28 2.94 -18.65 -6.76
N ASP A 29 3.05 -19.48 -7.80
CA ASP A 29 1.95 -19.84 -8.69
C ASP A 29 1.50 -21.29 -8.52
N GLY A 30 2.39 -22.28 -8.29
CA GLY A 30 2.03 -23.72 -8.21
C GLY A 30 2.01 -24.44 -9.58
N GLU A 31 1.63 -25.71 -9.74
CA GLU A 31 1.37 -26.87 -8.85
C GLU A 31 1.40 -28.15 -9.76
N ILE A 32 1.27 -29.40 -9.27
CA ILE A 32 1.04 -30.60 -10.13
C ILE A 32 0.00 -31.60 -9.51
N VAL A 33 -1.24 -31.68 -10.05
CA VAL A 33 -2.32 -32.65 -9.75
C VAL A 33 -2.17 -33.95 -10.55
N ALA A 34 -2.23 -35.13 -9.95
CA ALA A 34 -2.38 -36.37 -10.74
C ALA A 34 -3.81 -36.55 -11.29
N ARG A 35 -3.94 -36.87 -12.58
CA ARG A 35 -5.21 -37.35 -13.18
C ARG A 35 -5.56 -38.76 -12.67
N PRO A 36 -6.82 -39.22 -12.81
CA PRO A 36 -7.23 -40.59 -12.43
C PRO A 36 -6.46 -41.71 -13.15
N ASP A 37 -5.81 -41.38 -14.26
CA ASP A 37 -4.95 -42.26 -15.08
C ASP A 37 -3.48 -42.32 -14.59
N GLY A 38 -3.13 -41.63 -13.50
CA GLY A 38 -1.78 -41.60 -12.92
C GLY A 38 -0.81 -40.62 -13.61
N SER A 39 -1.24 -39.90 -14.64
CA SER A 39 -0.41 -38.87 -15.27
C SER A 39 -0.43 -37.53 -14.48
N PRO A 40 0.67 -36.76 -14.47
CA PRO A 40 0.69 -35.42 -13.87
C PRO A 40 -0.03 -34.37 -14.75
N ALA A 41 -0.99 -33.67 -14.14
CA ALA A 41 -1.62 -32.40 -14.50
C ALA A 41 -1.31 -31.36 -13.38
N THR A 42 -2.06 -30.26 -13.21
CA THR A 42 -1.68 -29.10 -12.35
C THR A 42 -2.89 -28.33 -11.80
N ALA A 43 -3.07 -28.22 -10.46
CA ALA A 43 -4.09 -27.38 -9.80
C ALA A 43 -3.60 -26.62 -8.54
N ILE A 44 -3.28 -25.37 -8.82
CA ILE A 44 -2.94 -24.29 -7.92
C ILE A 44 -4.07 -23.99 -6.91
N PRO A 45 -3.85 -24.09 -5.58
CA PRO A 45 -4.63 -23.32 -4.61
C PRO A 45 -4.24 -21.84 -4.77
N ARG A 46 -5.21 -20.96 -5.02
CA ARG A 46 -5.04 -19.51 -5.33
C ARG A 46 -3.73 -18.93 -4.76
N GLY A 47 -2.73 -18.80 -5.63
CA GLY A 47 -1.33 -18.55 -5.26
C GLY A 47 -1.12 -17.37 -4.32
N ILE A 48 0.00 -17.38 -3.59
CA ILE A 48 0.36 -16.30 -2.66
C ILE A 48 0.41 -15.01 -3.47
N ARG A 49 -0.48 -14.05 -3.16
CA ARG A 49 -0.47 -12.72 -3.78
C ARG A 49 0.26 -11.76 -2.84
N PRO A 50 1.60 -11.61 -2.96
CA PRO A 50 2.34 -10.65 -2.14
C PRO A 50 1.84 -9.23 -2.45
N ARG A 51 1.36 -8.51 -1.43
CA ARG A 51 1.05 -7.09 -1.58
C ARG A 51 2.32 -6.28 -1.38
N VAL A 52 3.08 -6.08 -2.45
CA VAL A 52 4.18 -5.11 -2.46
C VAL A 52 3.60 -3.69 -2.35
N SER A 53 4.26 -2.86 -1.55
CA SER A 53 3.81 -1.52 -1.20
C SER A 53 5.03 -0.63 -1.13
N VAL A 54 5.06 0.40 -1.97
CA VAL A 54 6.20 1.31 -2.13
C VAL A 54 5.71 2.74 -1.98
N THR A 55 6.29 3.46 -1.03
CA THR A 55 6.06 4.91 -0.86
C THR A 55 7.17 5.65 -1.60
N VAL A 56 6.81 6.50 -2.56
CA VAL A 56 7.79 7.25 -3.38
C VAL A 56 7.47 8.74 -3.31
N PRO A 57 8.44 9.62 -2.99
CA PRO A 57 8.27 11.07 -3.12
C PRO A 57 7.83 11.42 -4.55
N VAL A 58 6.81 12.25 -4.71
CA VAL A 58 6.22 12.51 -6.04
C VAL A 58 7.23 13.13 -7.01
N MET A 59 8.17 13.94 -6.52
CA MET A 59 9.24 14.50 -7.35
C MET A 59 10.23 13.43 -7.82
N THR A 60 10.56 12.43 -7.00
CA THR A 60 11.36 11.26 -7.41
C THR A 60 10.66 10.45 -8.49
N LEU A 61 9.35 10.20 -8.31
CA LEU A 61 8.54 9.48 -9.28
C LEU A 61 8.48 10.20 -10.64
N LEU A 62 8.41 11.54 -10.62
CA LEU A 62 8.43 12.41 -11.80
C LEU A 62 9.83 12.66 -12.40
N GLY A 63 10.90 12.06 -11.85
CA GLY A 63 12.27 12.28 -12.32
C GLY A 63 12.79 13.71 -12.07
N ARG A 64 12.32 14.37 -11.01
CA ARG A 64 12.69 15.73 -10.58
C ARG A 64 13.45 15.76 -9.24
N SER A 65 13.68 14.60 -8.63
CA SER A 65 14.47 14.41 -7.41
C SER A 65 15.11 13.03 -7.43
N ASP A 66 16.19 12.87 -6.67
CA ASP A 66 16.90 11.61 -6.42
C ASP A 66 16.68 11.07 -5.00
N GLU A 67 15.74 11.66 -4.25
CA GLU A 67 15.32 11.18 -2.93
C GLU A 67 14.77 9.73 -3.02
N ALA A 68 15.20 8.85 -2.11
CA ALA A 68 14.88 7.43 -2.15
C ALA A 68 13.37 7.14 -2.04
N GLY A 69 12.92 6.05 -2.69
CA GLY A 69 11.65 5.42 -2.35
C GLY A 69 11.80 4.55 -1.10
N VAL A 70 10.70 4.19 -0.46
CA VAL A 70 10.67 3.24 0.66
C VAL A 70 9.81 2.04 0.29
N LEU A 71 10.39 0.84 0.35
CA LEU A 71 9.70 -0.43 0.19
C LEU A 71 9.30 -0.97 1.58
N ASP A 72 8.00 -1.17 1.79
CA ASP A 72 7.46 -1.61 3.07
C ASP A 72 8.08 -2.96 3.50
N GLY A 73 8.62 -3.00 4.72
CA GLY A 73 9.31 -4.18 5.28
C GLY A 73 10.76 -4.38 4.85
N TYR A 74 11.27 -3.62 3.88
CA TYR A 74 12.68 -3.65 3.43
C TYR A 74 13.44 -2.36 3.81
N GLY A 75 12.81 -1.20 3.62
CA GLY A 75 13.44 0.12 3.82
C GLY A 75 13.70 0.86 2.51
N PRO A 76 14.66 1.81 2.50
CA PRO A 76 14.94 2.64 1.32
C PRO A 76 15.38 1.83 0.09
N ILE A 77 14.91 2.25 -1.08
CA ILE A 77 15.27 1.73 -2.41
C ILE A 77 15.61 2.89 -3.36
N ASP A 78 16.45 2.63 -4.35
CA ASP A 78 16.88 3.67 -5.28
C ASP A 78 15.72 4.21 -6.15
N PRO A 79 15.79 5.48 -6.61
CA PRO A 79 14.78 6.09 -7.47
C PRO A 79 14.41 5.29 -8.73
N THR A 80 15.34 4.55 -9.32
CA THR A 80 15.10 3.81 -10.57
C THR A 80 14.37 2.50 -10.30
N THR A 81 14.73 1.76 -9.24
CA THR A 81 13.95 0.61 -8.77
C THR A 81 12.55 1.04 -8.30
N ALA A 82 12.44 2.15 -7.58
CA ALA A 82 11.15 2.70 -7.15
C ALA A 82 10.24 3.05 -8.34
N ARG A 83 10.77 3.72 -9.38
CA ARG A 83 10.03 4.02 -10.62
C ARG A 83 9.62 2.77 -11.39
N ARG A 84 10.47 1.74 -11.45
CA ARG A 84 10.12 0.45 -12.08
C ARG A 84 8.96 -0.24 -11.37
N LEU A 85 9.04 -0.38 -10.03
CA LEU A 85 7.96 -0.98 -9.23
C LEU A 85 6.65 -0.17 -9.32
N ALA A 86 6.74 1.15 -9.43
CA ALA A 86 5.58 2.01 -9.63
C ALA A 86 4.96 1.89 -11.04
N ALA A 87 5.76 1.64 -12.09
CA ALA A 87 5.26 1.47 -13.45
C ALA A 87 4.38 0.22 -13.60
N ASP A 88 4.71 -0.86 -12.89
CA ASP A 88 3.94 -2.10 -12.85
C ASP A 88 2.82 -2.10 -11.79
N ALA A 89 2.63 -1.00 -11.05
CA ALA A 89 1.68 -0.93 -9.95
C ALA A 89 0.22 -0.82 -10.44
N PRO A 90 -0.70 -1.72 -10.01
CA PRO A 90 -2.09 -1.72 -10.47
C PRO A 90 -2.94 -0.58 -9.89
N SER A 91 -2.42 0.18 -8.92
CA SER A 91 -3.10 1.31 -8.30
C SER A 91 -2.13 2.24 -7.57
N PHE A 92 -2.49 3.51 -7.44
CA PHE A 92 -1.73 4.52 -6.71
C PHE A 92 -2.55 5.07 -5.54
N THR A 93 -1.91 5.25 -4.37
CA THR A 93 -2.47 6.01 -3.26
C THR A 93 -1.69 7.32 -3.08
N ARG A 94 -2.37 8.45 -3.28
CA ARG A 94 -1.79 9.77 -3.05
C ARG A 94 -1.84 10.09 -1.56
N ILE A 95 -0.67 10.18 -0.94
CA ILE A 95 -0.49 10.63 0.45
C ILE A 95 0.06 12.06 0.39
N LEU A 96 -0.50 12.98 1.18
CA LEU A 96 0.16 14.25 1.51
C LEU A 96 0.74 14.15 2.90
N THR A 97 1.94 14.65 3.07
CA THR A 97 2.66 14.71 4.35
C THR A 97 3.05 16.15 4.67
N HIS A 98 3.26 16.44 5.95
CA HIS A 98 3.85 17.71 6.39
C HIS A 98 5.34 17.75 6.00
N PRO A 99 5.87 18.84 5.41
CA PRO A 99 7.20 18.86 4.82
C PRO A 99 8.34 18.66 5.83
N GLU A 100 8.16 19.06 7.09
CA GLU A 100 9.22 18.97 8.12
C GLU A 100 9.14 17.70 8.98
N THR A 101 7.96 17.10 9.11
CA THR A 101 7.69 16.03 10.09
C THR A 101 7.22 14.72 9.45
N SER A 102 6.99 14.73 8.14
CA SER A 102 6.41 13.62 7.36
C SER A 102 5.04 13.12 7.84
N ALA A 103 4.39 13.81 8.78
CA ALA A 103 3.08 13.43 9.32
C ALA A 103 2.01 13.45 8.23
N VAL A 104 1.18 12.41 8.15
CA VAL A 104 0.15 12.27 7.10
C VAL A 104 -0.96 13.31 7.28
N LEU A 105 -1.17 14.16 6.27
CA LEU A 105 -2.19 15.21 6.21
C LEU A 105 -3.39 14.84 5.33
N SER A 106 -3.22 13.96 4.34
CA SER A 106 -4.28 13.52 3.43
C SER A 106 -3.97 12.15 2.85
N VAL A 107 -4.99 11.31 2.73
CA VAL A 107 -5.00 10.07 1.93
C VAL A 107 -6.08 10.11 0.83
N GLY A 108 -6.72 11.27 0.63
CA GLY A 108 -7.71 11.49 -0.41
C GLY A 108 -8.93 10.57 -0.28
N ARG A 109 -9.25 9.84 -1.36
CA ARG A 109 -10.42 8.94 -1.43
C ARG A 109 -10.07 7.44 -1.47
N THR A 110 -8.84 7.05 -1.13
CA THR A 110 -8.43 5.63 -1.16
C THR A 110 -8.81 4.85 0.11
N THR A 111 -8.96 5.53 1.25
CA THR A 111 -9.41 4.90 2.51
C THR A 111 -10.36 5.81 3.30
N TYR A 112 -11.47 5.24 3.75
CA TYR A 112 -12.37 5.88 4.72
C TYR A 112 -11.71 6.03 6.10
N ARG A 113 -10.90 5.03 6.49
CA ARG A 113 -10.25 5.00 7.81
C ARG A 113 -9.17 6.08 7.90
N VAL A 114 -9.31 6.95 8.91
CA VAL A 114 -8.34 8.00 9.26
C VAL A 114 -7.01 7.37 9.72
N PRO A 115 -5.85 7.72 9.12
CA PRO A 115 -4.54 7.29 9.59
C PRO A 115 -4.18 7.86 10.97
N ALA A 116 -3.31 7.18 11.71
CA ALA A 116 -2.95 7.55 13.08
C ALA A 116 -2.30 8.95 13.21
N ASP A 117 -1.43 9.32 12.28
CA ASP A 117 -0.78 10.64 12.32
C ASP A 117 -1.75 11.77 11.96
N LEU A 118 -2.69 11.52 11.03
CA LEU A 118 -3.76 12.46 10.71
C LEU A 118 -4.69 12.64 11.92
N HIS A 119 -5.05 11.55 12.61
CA HIS A 119 -5.82 11.59 13.85
C HIS A 119 -5.09 12.41 14.94
N ARG A 120 -3.77 12.24 15.09
CA ARG A 120 -2.96 13.00 16.06
C ARG A 120 -2.93 14.48 15.72
N ALA A 121 -2.68 14.82 14.45
CA ALA A 121 -2.67 16.20 13.97
C ALA A 121 -4.04 16.89 14.15
N LEU A 122 -5.13 16.19 13.84
CA LEU A 122 -6.50 16.67 14.06
C LEU A 122 -6.80 16.90 15.54
N ALA A 123 -6.35 16.02 16.44
CA ALA A 123 -6.58 16.18 17.88
C ALA A 123 -5.85 17.42 18.43
N THR A 124 -4.62 17.67 17.98
CA THR A 124 -3.87 18.89 18.32
C THR A 124 -4.48 20.16 17.71
N ARG A 125 -5.02 20.09 16.49
CA ARG A 125 -5.68 21.23 15.83
C ARG A 125 -7.02 21.59 16.49
N ASP A 126 -7.82 20.57 16.79
CA ASP A 126 -9.20 20.75 17.22
C ASP A 126 -9.26 21.14 18.70
N VAL A 127 -8.49 20.46 19.57
CA VAL A 127 -8.43 20.58 21.04
C VAL A 127 -9.77 20.25 21.74
N THR A 128 -10.86 20.85 21.28
CA THR A 128 -12.24 20.55 21.65
C THR A 128 -13.07 20.20 20.40
N CYS A 129 -14.29 19.72 20.61
CA CYS A 129 -15.31 19.52 19.59
C CYS A 129 -15.48 20.78 18.74
N ARG A 130 -15.45 20.62 17.41
CA ARG A 130 -15.44 21.72 16.43
C ARG A 130 -16.77 22.45 16.24
N PHE A 131 -17.85 21.95 16.84
CA PHE A 131 -19.14 22.65 16.86
C PHE A 131 -19.02 23.98 17.64
N PRO A 132 -19.56 25.11 17.12
CA PRO A 132 -19.40 26.43 17.75
C PRO A 132 -19.82 26.46 19.23
N GLY A 133 -18.92 26.97 20.09
CA GLY A 133 -19.14 27.09 21.53
C GLY A 133 -19.03 25.78 22.33
N CYS A 134 -18.73 24.65 21.70
CA CYS A 134 -18.55 23.39 22.43
C CYS A 134 -17.14 23.28 23.05
N THR A 135 -17.09 23.07 24.36
CA THR A 135 -15.83 22.94 25.13
C THR A 135 -15.41 21.50 25.43
N ARG A 136 -16.17 20.50 24.93
CA ARG A 136 -15.86 19.09 25.17
C ARG A 136 -14.58 18.69 24.44
N SER A 137 -13.66 18.05 25.15
CA SER A 137 -12.38 17.51 24.67
C SER A 137 -12.48 16.79 23.31
N ALA A 138 -11.55 17.10 22.39
CA ALA A 138 -11.41 16.38 21.12
C ALA A 138 -11.05 14.91 21.35
N THR A 139 -10.24 14.60 22.37
CA THR A 139 -9.86 13.22 22.74
C THR A 139 -11.06 12.35 23.14
N ASP A 140 -12.15 12.96 23.62
CA ASP A 140 -13.40 12.31 24.03
C ASP A 140 -14.54 12.49 22.99
N SER A 141 -14.15 12.81 21.75
CA SER A 141 -15.00 13.09 20.61
C SER A 141 -14.65 12.16 19.43
N ASP A 142 -15.61 11.91 18.55
CA ASP A 142 -15.42 11.07 17.38
C ASP A 142 -14.91 11.94 16.21
N ILE A 143 -14.08 11.40 15.30
CA ILE A 143 -13.70 12.10 14.06
C ILE A 143 -14.73 11.78 12.97
N ASP A 144 -15.28 12.82 12.35
CA ASP A 144 -16.26 12.70 11.26
C ASP A 144 -15.88 13.54 10.03
N HIS A 145 -16.45 13.16 8.86
CA HIS A 145 -16.25 13.81 7.56
C HIS A 145 -17.30 14.91 7.32
N SER A 146 -16.89 16.17 7.34
CA SER A 146 -17.76 17.36 7.14
C SER A 146 -18.53 17.31 5.81
N THR A 147 -17.87 16.90 4.73
CA THR A 147 -18.52 16.35 3.54
C THR A 147 -18.49 14.83 3.66
N GLU A 148 -19.66 14.20 3.79
CA GLU A 148 -19.81 12.75 3.91
C GLU A 148 -18.97 11.98 2.87
N TRP A 149 -18.29 10.91 3.28
CA TRP A 149 -17.51 10.05 2.38
C TRP A 149 -18.31 9.52 1.17
N GLN A 150 -19.57 9.17 1.41
CA GLN A 150 -20.50 8.68 0.39
C GLN A 150 -20.83 9.79 -0.63
N ARG A 151 -20.84 11.06 -0.22
CA ARG A 151 -21.03 12.26 -1.07
C ARG A 151 -19.72 12.84 -1.59
N GLN A 152 -18.73 11.98 -1.82
CA GLN A 152 -17.42 12.32 -2.37
C GLN A 152 -16.47 13.08 -1.41
N GLY A 153 -16.75 13.06 -0.11
CA GLY A 153 -15.81 13.46 0.93
C GLY A 153 -14.45 12.77 0.81
N ARG A 154 -13.41 13.46 1.28
CA ARG A 154 -12.02 12.97 1.34
C ARG A 154 -11.58 12.77 2.78
N THR A 155 -10.67 11.82 3.02
CA THR A 155 -10.00 11.62 4.30
C THR A 155 -8.74 12.48 4.31
N ASP A 156 -8.87 13.70 4.81
CA ASP A 156 -7.81 14.68 4.95
C ASP A 156 -8.09 15.67 6.08
N ALA A 157 -7.08 16.47 6.42
CA ALA A 157 -7.19 17.45 7.49
C ALA A 157 -8.35 18.43 7.27
N ASP A 158 -8.57 18.90 6.04
CA ASP A 158 -9.54 19.96 5.74
C ASP A 158 -11.00 19.51 5.90
N ASN A 159 -11.28 18.25 5.56
CA ASN A 159 -12.63 17.68 5.59
C ASN A 159 -12.98 16.95 6.91
N LEU A 160 -11.98 16.59 7.73
CA LEU A 160 -12.20 15.88 8.99
C LEU A 160 -12.26 16.83 10.20
N ALA A 161 -13.13 16.52 11.16
CA ALA A 161 -13.27 17.28 12.40
C ALA A 161 -13.62 16.38 13.59
N HIS A 162 -13.09 16.67 14.78
CA HIS A 162 -13.60 16.07 16.02
C HIS A 162 -14.97 16.67 16.39
N LEU A 163 -15.98 15.81 16.48
CA LEU A 163 -17.33 16.14 16.93
C LEU A 163 -17.72 15.23 18.10
N CYS A 164 -18.14 15.84 19.21
CA CYS A 164 -18.58 15.03 20.35
C CYS A 164 -19.89 14.30 20.03
N ARG A 165 -20.17 13.19 20.71
CA ARG A 165 -21.39 12.36 20.52
C ARG A 165 -22.75 13.09 20.55
N HIS A 166 -22.80 14.33 21.02
CA HIS A 166 -24.00 15.18 20.94
C HIS A 166 -24.14 15.90 19.61
N HIS A 167 -23.02 16.35 19.02
CA HIS A 167 -22.95 17.11 17.76
C HIS A 167 -22.55 16.26 16.54
N HIS A 168 -22.21 14.98 16.74
CA HIS A 168 -22.01 13.92 15.74
C HIS A 168 -23.36 13.21 15.39
N ARG A 169 -24.51 13.75 15.78
CA ARG A 169 -25.84 13.13 15.58
C ARG A 169 -26.78 14.05 14.81
#